data_AF-A0A1G9ITQ3-F1
#
_entry.id   AF-A0A1G9ITQ3-F1
#
_cell.length_a   1.000
_cell.length_b   1.000
_cell.length_c   1.000
_cell.angle_alpha   90.00
_cell.angle_beta   90.00
_cell.angle_gamma   90.00
#
_symmetry.space_group_name_H-M   'P 1'
#
loop_
_entity.id
_entity.type
_entity.pdbx_description
1 polymer ?
#
loop_
_entity_poly.entity_id
_entity_poly.type
_entity_poly.pdbx_seq_one_letter_code
_entity_poly.pdbx_strand_id
1 'polypeptide(L)'
;MDAAVTRLTYQEIFDLLKQFITDVIGEEFVEEMDIEPQSSFTKDLEMDSIEIVSFSEKIKAHFGKEIDFTGWLSGMDLDQLINLNLDQIIRYIEECQS
;
A
#
# COMPACT_ATOMS: atom_id res chain seq x y z
N MET A 1 1.24 10.19 29.53
CA MET A 1 0.20 9.85 28.54
C MET A 1 0.81 8.77 27.68
N ASP A 2 0.50 7.51 27.97
CA ASP A 2 0.85 6.39 27.11
C ASP A 2 0.16 6.63 25.77
N ALA A 3 0.92 7.00 24.75
CA ALA A 3 0.47 6.80 23.39
C ALA A 3 0.48 5.29 23.20
N ALA A 4 -0.65 4.64 23.48
CA ALA A 4 -0.89 3.31 22.98
C ALA A 4 -0.58 3.37 21.49
N VAL A 5 0.42 2.59 21.03
CA VAL A 5 0.63 2.34 19.62
C VAL A 5 -0.60 1.57 19.18
N THR A 6 -1.63 2.30 18.77
CA THR A 6 -2.90 1.69 18.38
C THR A 6 -2.65 0.98 17.06
N ARG A 7 -2.68 -0.34 17.09
CA ARG A 7 -2.64 -1.18 15.89
C ARG A 7 -3.79 -0.76 14.98
N LEU A 8 -3.48 -0.49 13.72
CA LEU A 8 -4.47 -0.19 12.71
C LEU A 8 -5.20 -1.48 12.34
N THR A 9 -6.51 -1.37 12.21
CA THR A 9 -7.37 -2.41 11.65
C THR A 9 -7.22 -2.51 10.14
N TYR A 10 -7.59 -3.64 9.56
CA TYR A 10 -7.68 -3.83 8.10
C TYR A 10 -8.29 -2.63 7.36
N GLN A 11 -9.43 -2.12 7.85
CA GLN A 11 -10.13 -1.00 7.21
C GLN A 11 -9.32 0.30 7.31
N GLU A 12 -8.71 0.59 8.46
CA GLU A 12 -7.89 1.78 8.64
C GLU A 12 -6.64 1.74 7.75
N ILE A 13 -6.03 0.56 7.58
CA ILE A 13 -4.89 0.38 6.67
C ILE A 13 -5.37 0.57 5.23
N PHE A 14 -6.49 -0.04 4.82
CA PHE A 14 -7.03 0.13 3.48
C PHE A 14 -7.32 1.60 3.15
N ASP A 15 -7.99 2.32 4.05
CA ASP A 15 -8.30 3.74 3.86
C ASP A 15 -7.02 4.58 3.75
N LEU A 16 -5.99 4.26 4.54
CA LEU A 16 -4.68 4.91 4.46
C LEU A 16 -3.96 4.62 3.13
N LEU A 17 -3.97 3.36 2.68
CA LEU A 17 -3.37 3.00 1.39
C LEU A 17 -4.10 3.67 0.23
N LYS A 18 -5.43 3.78 0.31
CA LYS A 18 -6.23 4.52 -0.67
C LYS A 18 -5.81 5.99 -0.72
N GLN A 19 -5.59 6.64 0.41
CA GLN A 19 -5.05 8.00 0.45
C GLN A 19 -3.67 8.10 -0.20
N PHE A 20 -2.77 7.14 0.05
CA PHE A 20 -1.45 7.14 -0.60
C PHE A 20 -1.55 6.96 -2.11
N ILE A 21 -2.47 6.12 -2.58
CA ILE A 21 -2.74 5.98 -4.02
C ILE A 21 -3.24 7.31 -4.58
N THR A 22 -4.24 7.93 -3.96
CA THR A 22 -4.77 9.26 -4.36
C THR A 22 -3.67 10.30 -4.47
N ASP A 23 -2.76 10.36 -3.50
CA ASP A 23 -1.65 11.31 -3.54
C ASP A 23 -0.64 11.04 -4.67
N VAL A 24 -0.51 9.78 -5.12
CA VAL A 24 0.47 9.37 -6.13
C VAL A 24 -0.10 9.52 -7.53
N ILE A 25 -1.31 9.03 -7.76
CA ILE A 25 -1.94 9.01 -9.09
C ILE A 25 -2.77 10.26 -9.37
N GLY A 26 -3.19 10.99 -8.33
CA GLY A 26 -4.07 12.15 -8.45
C GLY A 26 -5.51 11.84 -8.05
N GLU A 27 -6.18 12.81 -7.42
CA GLU A 27 -7.57 12.68 -6.95
C GLU A 27 -8.53 12.50 -8.12
N GLU A 28 -8.28 13.19 -9.24
CA GLU A 28 -9.11 13.13 -10.44
C GLU A 28 -9.14 11.73 -11.08
N PHE A 29 -8.09 10.92 -10.91
CA PHE A 29 -8.05 9.55 -11.42
C PHE A 29 -8.78 8.60 -10.46
N VAL A 30 -8.56 8.76 -9.15
CA VAL A 30 -9.21 7.91 -8.15
C VAL A 30 -10.73 8.05 -8.14
N GLU A 31 -11.26 9.24 -8.41
CA GLU A 31 -12.72 9.44 -8.49
C GLU A 31 -13.39 8.61 -9.59
N GLU A 32 -12.66 8.27 -10.65
CA GLU A 32 -13.16 7.44 -11.76
C GLU A 32 -12.88 5.94 -11.57
N MET A 33 -12.15 5.56 -10.51
CA MET A 33 -11.69 4.20 -10.26
C MET A 33 -12.39 3.56 -9.06
N ASP A 34 -12.82 2.30 -9.23
CA ASP A 34 -13.32 1.51 -8.11
C ASP A 34 -12.16 0.76 -7.44
N ILE A 35 -11.57 1.40 -6.43
CA ILE A 35 -10.47 0.82 -5.66
C ILE A 35 -11.05 -0.14 -4.61
N GLU A 36 -10.77 -1.42 -4.78
CA GLU A 36 -11.12 -2.51 -3.87
C GLU A 36 -9.85 -3.16 -3.30
N PRO A 37 -9.91 -3.91 -2.19
CA PRO A 37 -8.73 -4.59 -1.66
C PRO A 37 -8.09 -5.59 -2.64
N GLN A 38 -8.87 -6.19 -3.52
CA GLN A 38 -8.40 -7.08 -4.57
C GLN A 38 -7.76 -6.35 -5.77
N SER A 39 -7.88 -5.02 -5.85
CA SER A 39 -7.36 -4.25 -6.98
C SER A 39 -5.85 -4.40 -7.11
N SER A 40 -5.42 -4.79 -8.29
CA SER A 40 -4.03 -4.92 -8.69
C SER A 40 -3.43 -3.56 -9.01
N PHE A 41 -2.21 -3.31 -8.51
CA PHE A 41 -1.48 -2.07 -8.77
C PHE A 41 -1.21 -1.83 -10.25
N THR A 42 -0.93 -2.89 -11.01
CA THR A 42 -0.57 -2.76 -12.43
C THR A 42 -1.77 -2.89 -13.37
N LYS A 43 -2.76 -3.74 -13.03
CA LYS A 43 -3.89 -4.05 -13.93
C LYS A 43 -5.11 -3.18 -13.68
N ASP A 44 -5.45 -2.94 -12.42
CA ASP A 44 -6.66 -2.21 -12.04
C ASP A 44 -6.34 -0.74 -11.74
N LEU A 45 -5.19 -0.49 -11.11
CA LEU A 45 -4.73 0.86 -10.81
C LEU A 45 -3.85 1.49 -11.90
N GLU A 46 -3.46 0.71 -12.91
CA GLU A 46 -2.60 1.11 -14.03
C GLU A 46 -1.36 1.93 -13.60
N MET A 47 -0.81 1.65 -12.41
CA MET A 47 0.35 2.37 -11.88
C MET A 47 1.62 1.94 -12.62
N ASP A 48 2.39 2.90 -13.14
CA ASP A 48 3.71 2.60 -13.70
C ASP A 48 4.73 2.34 -12.58
N SER A 49 5.94 1.96 -12.98
CA SER A 49 7.04 1.69 -12.05
C SER A 49 7.39 2.90 -11.17
N ILE A 50 7.14 4.13 -11.64
CA ILE A 50 7.43 5.36 -10.89
C ILE A 50 6.41 5.58 -9.77
N GLU A 51 5.12 5.37 -10.06
CA GLU A 51 4.04 5.45 -9.08
C GLU A 51 4.20 4.38 -8.01
N ILE A 52 4.54 3.14 -8.40
CA ILE A 52 4.79 2.05 -7.43
C ILE A 52 5.96 2.42 -6.49
N VAL A 53 7.05 2.98 -7.02
CA VAL A 53 8.17 3.45 -6.19
C VAL A 53 7.71 4.57 -5.25
N SER A 54 6.99 5.57 -5.75
CA SER A 54 6.48 6.70 -4.96
C SER A 54 5.53 6.25 -3.85
N PHE A 55 4.65 5.29 -4.16
CA PHE A 55 3.75 4.66 -3.19
C PHE A 55 4.51 3.88 -2.12
N SER A 56 5.54 3.11 -2.51
CA SER A 56 6.40 2.39 -1.57
C SER A 56 7.13 3.33 -0.60
N GLU A 57 7.56 4.50 -1.09
CA GLU A 57 8.18 5.53 -0.27
C GLU A 57 7.20 6.15 0.73
N LYS A 58 5.93 6.37 0.34
CA LYS A 58 4.88 6.83 1.27
C LYS A 58 4.62 5.82 2.38
N ILE A 59 4.49 4.54 2.06
CA ILE A 59 4.36 3.47 3.06
C ILE A 59 5.55 3.48 4.01
N LYS A 60 6.77 3.53 3.48
CA LYS A 60 8.00 3.61 4.29
C LYS A 60 8.06 4.89 5.14
N ALA A 61 7.59 6.03 4.64
CA ALA A 61 7.55 7.26 5.42
C ALA A 61 6.58 7.18 6.59
N HIS A 62 5.44 6.49 6.41
CA HIS A 62 4.42 6.32 7.44
C HIS A 62 4.78 5.23 8.46
N PHE A 63 5.23 4.07 7.98
CA PHE A 63 5.44 2.86 8.79
C PHE A 63 6.91 2.44 8.95
N GLY A 64 7.88 3.10 8.31
CA GLY A 64 9.25 2.56 8.11
C GLY A 64 10.13 2.38 9.35
N LYS A 65 9.61 2.63 10.56
CA LYS A 65 10.23 2.17 11.81
C LYS A 65 9.75 0.80 12.25
N GLU A 66 8.60 0.38 11.76
CA GLU A 66 7.87 -0.82 12.15
C GLU A 66 7.86 -1.87 11.04
N ILE A 67 7.93 -1.46 9.77
CA ILE A 67 7.89 -2.37 8.61
C ILE A 67 9.04 -2.12 7.63
N ASP A 68 9.62 -3.20 7.08
CA ASP A 68 10.57 -3.14 5.97
C ASP A 68 9.86 -3.39 4.64
N PHE A 69 8.98 -2.46 4.26
CA PHE A 69 8.20 -2.57 3.02
C PHE A 69 9.10 -2.62 1.78
N THR A 70 10.20 -1.87 1.77
CA THR A 70 11.16 -1.88 0.65
C THR A 70 11.86 -3.23 0.51
N GLY A 71 12.25 -3.86 1.62
CA GLY A 71 12.81 -5.21 1.62
C GLY A 71 11.80 -6.24 1.12
N TRP A 72 10.57 -6.17 1.62
CA TRP A 72 9.47 -7.04 1.19
C TRP A 72 9.19 -6.94 -0.33
N LEU A 73 9.06 -5.71 -0.84
CA LEU A 73 8.82 -5.47 -2.27
C LEU A 73 9.99 -5.95 -3.14
N SER A 74 11.23 -5.71 -2.70
CA SER A 74 12.44 -6.15 -3.42
C SER A 74 12.64 -7.67 -3.45
N GLY A 75 11.97 -8.40 -2.55
CA GLY A 75 11.98 -9.85 -2.50
C GLY A 75 10.98 -10.53 -3.45
N MET A 76 10.08 -9.75 -4.07
CA MET A 76 9.07 -10.27 -4.99
C MET A 76 9.67 -10.52 -6.37
N ASP A 77 9.23 -11.61 -7.02
CA ASP A 77 9.51 -11.83 -8.43
C ASP A 77 8.61 -10.96 -9.33
N LEU A 78 8.90 -10.96 -10.63
CA LEU A 78 8.17 -10.15 -11.61
C LEU A 78 6.69 -10.54 -11.68
N ASP A 79 6.37 -11.83 -11.61
CA ASP A 79 5.00 -12.33 -11.68
C ASP A 79 4.20 -11.93 -10.44
N GLN A 80 4.85 -11.92 -9.28
CA GLN A 80 4.30 -11.46 -8.01
C GLN A 80 4.07 -9.95 -8.01
N LEU A 81 4.99 -9.15 -8.56
CA LEU A 81 4.82 -7.70 -8.68
C LEU A 81 3.66 -7.35 -9.63
N ILE A 82 3.53 -8.07 -10.75
CA ILE A 82 2.42 -7.87 -11.70
C ILE A 82 1.07 -8.20 -11.03
N ASN A 83 1.02 -9.23 -10.20
CA ASN A 83 -0.22 -9.63 -9.51
C ASN A 83 -0.37 -9.02 -8.11
N LEU A 84 0.48 -8.06 -7.74
CA LEU A 84 0.42 -7.38 -6.45
C LEU A 84 -0.90 -6.63 -6.32
N ASN A 85 -1.61 -6.85 -5.22
CA ASN A 85 -2.86 -6.17 -4.88
C ASN A 85 -2.84 -5.53 -3.48
N LEU A 86 -3.85 -4.73 -3.19
CA LEU A 86 -3.96 -4.00 -1.92
C LEU A 86 -4.08 -4.94 -0.70
N ASP A 87 -4.85 -6.02 -0.80
CA ASP A 87 -5.08 -7.00 0.27
C ASP A 87 -3.76 -7.62 0.75
N GLN A 88 -2.84 -7.94 -0.16
CA GLN A 88 -1.51 -8.45 0.18
C GLN A 88 -0.71 -7.46 1.01
N ILE A 89 -0.77 -6.17 0.67
CA ILE A 89 -0.06 -5.12 1.40
C ILE A 89 -0.68 -4.90 2.78
N ILE A 90 -2.02 -4.88 2.86
CA ILE A 90 -2.74 -4.72 4.13
C ILE A 90 -2.37 -5.85 5.08
N ARG A 91 -2.42 -7.11 4.62
CA ARG A 91 -2.04 -8.28 5.43
C ARG A 91 -0.59 -8.20 5.89
N TYR A 92 0.32 -7.81 5.02
CA TYR A 92 1.73 -7.64 5.39
C TYR A 92 1.90 -6.60 6.51
N ILE A 93 1.19 -5.46 6.41
CA ILE A 93 1.21 -4.42 7.45
C ILE A 93 0.57 -4.91 8.75
N GLU A 94 -0.54 -5.65 8.70
CA GLU A 94 -1.17 -6.25 9.88
C GLU A 94 -0.24 -7.25 10.58
N GLU A 95 0.45 -8.11 9.81
CA GLU A 95 1.41 -9.09 10.34
C GLU A 95 2.61 -8.43 11.03
N CYS A 96 3.11 -7.31 10.49
CA CYS A 96 4.25 -6.61 11.09
C CYS A 96 3.89 -5.85 12.38
N GLN A 97 2.61 -5.55 12.62
CA GLN A 97 2.13 -4.90 13.84
C GLN A 97 1.94 -5.86 15.03
N SER A 98 2.23 -7.17 14.85
CA SER A 98 1.92 -8.24 15.80
C SER A 98 2.80 -8.31 17.05
#